data_AF-A0A7C7EA43-F1
#
_entry.id   AF-A0A7C7EA43-F1
#
_cell.length_a   1.000
_cell.length_b   1.000
_cell.length_c   1.000
_cell.angle_alpha   90.00
_cell.angle_beta   90.00
_cell.angle_gamma   90.00
#
_symmetry.space_group_name_H-M   'P 1'
#
loop_
_entity.id
_entity.type
_entity.pdbx_description
1 polymer ?
#
loop_
_entity_poly.entity_id
_entity_poly.type
_entity_poly.pdbx_seq_one_letter_code
_entity_poly.pdbx_strand_id
1 'polypeptide(L)' 'MLKETLIFMLKEGLTDTELDNGTIIEDVHLVYDPARNQSFIVATVNGHKMQYPLKKNFNSVR' A
#
# COMPACT_ATOMS: atom_id res chain seq x y z
N MET A 1 14.09 -6.65 -1.27
CA MET A 1 14.39 -5.23 -1.56
C MET A 1 13.16 -4.41 -1.16
N LEU A 2 13.31 -3.19 -0.62
CA LEU A 2 12.17 -2.44 0.00
C LEU A 2 10.97 -2.25 -0.94
N LYS A 3 11.21 -2.02 -2.24
CA LYS A 3 10.18 -1.84 -3.27
C LYS A 3 9.31 -3.09 -3.45
N GLU A 4 9.91 -4.28 -3.47
CA GLU A 4 9.19 -5.57 -3.61
C GLU A 4 8.30 -5.83 -2.40
N THR A 5 8.78 -5.50 -1.20
CA THR A 5 8.04 -5.66 0.06
C THR A 5 6.82 -4.73 0.12
N LEU A 6 6.94 -3.50 -0.38
CA LEU A 6 5.80 -2.56 -0.46
C LEU A 6 4.76 -3.00 -1.49
N ILE A 7 5.19 -3.53 -2.64
CA ILE A 7 4.28 -4.11 -3.63
C ILE A 7 3.54 -5.33 -3.05
N PHE A 8 4.23 -6.18 -2.30
CA PHE A 8 3.61 -7.32 -1.62
C PHE A 8 2.56 -6.87 -0.59
N MET A 9 2.88 -5.90 0.27
CA MET A 9 1.93 -5.33 1.23
C MET A 9 0.71 -4.69 0.54
N LEU A 10 0.92 -4.06 -0.62
CA LEU A 10 -0.19 -3.54 -1.43
C LEU A 10 -1.06 -4.65 -2.00
N LYS A 11 -0.48 -5.75 -2.49
CA LYS A 11 -1.27 -6.89 -2.98
C LYS A 11 -2.13 -7.52 -1.88
N GLU A 12 -1.66 -7.52 -0.63
CA GLU A 12 -2.49 -7.96 0.51
C GLU A 12 -3.59 -6.96 0.89
N GLY A 13 -3.41 -5.67 0.58
CA GLY A 13 -4.39 -4.61 0.87
C GLY A 13 -5.33 -4.27 -0.28
N LEU A 14 -4.99 -4.64 -1.51
CA LEU A 14 -5.83 -4.55 -2.70
C LEU A 14 -6.84 -5.69 -2.66
N THR A 15 -8.09 -5.38 -3.01
CA THR A 15 -9.10 -6.42 -3.16
C THR A 15 -8.80 -7.27 -4.39
N ASP A 16 -9.10 -8.58 -4.37
CA ASP A 16 -8.88 -9.48 -5.52
C ASP A 16 -9.45 -8.92 -6.84
N THR A 17 -10.53 -8.14 -6.74
CA THR A 17 -11.19 -7.45 -7.86
C THR A 17 -10.32 -6.38 -8.53
N GLU A 18 -9.44 -5.71 -7.77
CA GLU A 18 -8.49 -4.73 -8.32
C GLU A 18 -7.34 -5.45 -9.02
N LEU A 19 -6.88 -6.60 -8.53
CA LEU A 19 -5.78 -7.36 -9.12
C LEU A 19 -6.16 -8.07 -10.43
N ASP A 20 -7.37 -8.63 -10.52
CA ASP A 20 -7.86 -9.33 -11.71
C ASP A 20 -8.16 -8.41 -12.91
N ASN A 21 -8.38 -7.12 -12.67
CA ASN A 21 -8.72 -6.14 -13.72
C ASN A 21 -7.51 -5.66 -14.56
N GLY A 22 -6.36 -6.33 -14.47
CA GLY A 22 -5.14 -5.93 -15.18
C GLY A 22 -4.46 -4.71 -14.56
N THR A 23 -4.59 -4.54 -13.25
CA THR A 23 -3.97 -3.43 -12.51
C THR A 23 -2.46 -3.47 -12.60
N ILE A 24 -1.88 -2.43 -13.21
CA ILE A 24 -0.44 -2.20 -13.28
C ILE A 24 -0.05 -1.24 -12.18
N ILE A 25 0.86 -1.68 -11.30
CA ILE A 25 1.48 -0.85 -10.28
C ILE A 25 2.79 -0.30 -10.86
N GLU A 26 2.82 1.00 -11.15
CA GLU A 26 3.96 1.66 -11.80
C GLU A 26 5.01 2.11 -10.79
N ASP A 27 4.55 2.71 -9.69
CA ASP A 27 5.39 3.22 -8.62
C ASP A 27 4.75 3.01 -7.25
N VAL A 28 5.60 2.81 -6.23
CA VAL A 28 5.20 2.61 -4.85
C VAL A 28 6.24 3.21 -3.92
N HIS A 29 5.79 4.06 -2.99
CA HIS A 29 6.64 4.61 -1.94
C HIS A 29 5.88 4.77 -0.62
N LEU A 30 6.64 4.68 0.49
CA LEU A 30 6.13 4.87 1.84
C LEU A 30 6.22 6.35 2.21
N VAL A 31 5.12 6.92 2.68
CA VAL A 31 5.04 8.30 3.15
C VAL A 31 4.69 8.29 4.63
N TYR A 32 5.36 9.16 5.40
CA TYR A 32 5.01 9.44 6.78
C TYR A 32 4.40 10.83 6.88
N ASP A 33 3.18 10.90 7.42
CA ASP A 33 2.51 12.15 7.74
C ASP A 33 2.72 12.48 9.22
N PRO A 34 3.53 13.51 9.54
CA PRO A 34 3.80 13.91 10.92
C PRO A 34 2.59 14.54 11.60
N ALA A 35 1.65 15.15 10.87
CA ALA A 35 0.47 15.77 11.45
C ALA A 35 -0.52 14.72 11.99
N ARG A 36 -0.57 13.55 11.35
CA ARG A 36 -1.41 12.41 11.76
C ARG A 36 -0.65 11.33 12.52
N ASN A 37 0.66 11.48 12.65
CA ASN A 37 1.58 10.46 13.17
C ASN A 37 1.31 9.08 12.55
N GLN A 38 1.15 9.05 11.23
CA GLN A 38 0.73 7.86 10.50
C GLN A 38 1.56 7.70 9.24
N SER A 39 1.95 6.46 8.96
CA SER A 39 2.55 6.09 7.67
C SER A 39 1.49 5.47 6.75
N PHE A 40 1.57 5.79 5.46
CA PHE A 40 0.73 5.20 4.42
C PHE A 40 1.55 4.94 3.17
N ILE A 41 1.09 4.00 2.36
CA ILE A 41 1.69 3.70 1.07
C ILE A 41 1.00 4.56 0.01
N VAL A 42 1.79 5.21 -0.83
CA VAL A 42 1.29 5.82 -2.06
C VAL A 42 1.70 4.94 -3.22
N ALA A 43 0.73 4.56 -4.04
CA ALA A 43 0.96 3.78 -5.24
C ALA A 43 0.39 4.50 -6.45
N THR A 44 1.05 4.39 -7.59
CA THR A 44 0.48 4.77 -8.89
C THR A 44 -0.03 3.50 -9.56
N VAL A 45 -1.36 3.42 -9.69
CA VAL A 45 -2.09 2.26 -10.21
C VAL A 45 -2.82 2.69 -11.47
N ASN A 46 -2.47 2.11 -12.62
CA ASN A 46 -3.04 2.47 -13.92
C ASN A 46 -2.99 4.00 -14.21
N GLY A 47 -1.89 4.68 -13.85
CA GLY A 47 -1.76 6.13 -13.98
C GLY A 47 -2.48 6.96 -12.90
N HIS A 48 -3.20 6.34 -11.98
CA HIS A 48 -3.90 7.01 -10.89
C HIS A 48 -3.15 6.85 -9.56
N LYS A 49 -2.96 7.97 -8.84
CA LYS A 49 -2.36 7.94 -7.49
C LYS A 49 -3.39 7.52 -6.46
N MET A 50 -3.10 6.42 -5.78
CA MET A 50 -3.90 5.84 -4.71
C MET A 50 -3.11 5.88 -3.40
N GLN A 51 -3.81 6.12 -2.29
CA GLN A 51 -3.22 6.14 -0.94
C GLN A 51 -3.81 4.99 -0.12
N TYR A 52 -2.93 4.13 0.38
CA TYR A 52 -3.28 2.98 1.18
C TYR A 52 -2.76 3.20 2.60
N PRO A 53 -3.64 3.51 3.58
CA PRO A 53 -3.22 3.64 4.96
C PRO A 53 -2.66 2.30 5.44
N LEU A 54 -1.50 2.31 6.07
CA LEU A 54 -1.02 1.13 6.77
C LEU A 54 -1.93 0.92 7.98
N LYS A 55 -2.86 -0.04 7.89
CA LYS A 55 -3.58 -0.50 9.07
C LYS A 55 -2.53 -1.04 10.04
N LYS A 56 -2.42 -0.45 11.23
CA LYS A 56 -1.72 -1.10 12.33
C LYS A 56 -2.48 -2.38 12.62
N ASN A 57 -1.98 -3.52 12.15
CA ASN A 57 -2.36 -4.79 12.75
C ASN A 57 -1.81 -4.78 14.18
N PHE A 58 -2.61 -4.26 15.12
CA PHE A 58 -2.44 -4.55 16.54
C PHE A 58 -2.86 -6.01 16.79
N ASN A 59 -2.22 -6.95 16.10
CA ASN A 59 -2.14 -8.30 16.63
C ASN A 59 -1.03 -8.27 17.68
N SER A 60 -1.38 -7.76 18.86
CA SER A 60 -0.69 -8.07 20.09
C SER A 60 -0.79 -9.59 20.26
N VAL A 61 0.16 -10.33 19.70
CA VAL A 61 0.40 -11.71 20.11
C VAL A 61 0.87 -11.61 21.56
N ARG A 62 -0.06 -11.90 22.48
CA ARG A 62 0.24 -12.17 23.88
C ARG A 62 0.70 -13.61 24.02
#